data_AF-A0A377JWQ2-F1
#
_entry.id   AF-A0A377JWQ2-F1
#
_cell.length_a   1.000
_cell.length_b   1.000
_cell.length_c   1.000
_cell.angle_alpha   90.00
_cell.angle_beta   90.00
_cell.angle_gamma   90.00
#
_symmetry.space_group_name_H-M   'P 1'
#
loop_
_entity.id
_entity.type
_entity.pdbx_description
1 polymer ?
#
loop_
_entity_poly.entity_id
_entity_poly.type
_entity_poly.pdbx_seq_one_letter_code
_entity_poly.pdbx_strand_id
1 'polypeptide(L)'
;MGGSVSGVEQDENGNLTFSPEKFVLGFLGGAAGSKAVMSGKYAIMRRMEARNKDKKLYNVFKAIDSSAKYGSKMNLVGKENLNADTLAYALAKNKRFAINKLDENTARVLGFKYPQDVRRSIDPSDVIHTLNRHGIDSNLVKLSGQKPVTLDDIAKYQDYADNATHKGVSKGKRQESVSVSANQLDSEYYVIIEQIRKGQNELGFKTMYFERGILNDEKFNKLLKK
;
A
#
# COMPACT_ATOMS: atom_id res chain seq x y z
N MET A 1 -6.54 19.05 -28.37
CA MET A 1 -5.54 18.88 -27.29
C MET A 1 -5.94 17.73 -26.37
N GLY A 2 -5.79 16.47 -26.83
CA GLY A 2 -5.99 15.29 -26.00
C GLY A 2 -4.65 14.84 -25.42
N GLY A 3 -4.19 15.45 -24.33
CA GLY A 3 -2.94 15.00 -23.69
C GLY A 3 -3.15 13.62 -23.08
N SER A 4 -2.33 12.64 -23.46
CA SER A 4 -2.33 11.32 -22.85
C SER A 4 -1.99 11.41 -21.35
N VAL A 5 -2.66 10.60 -20.54
CA VAL A 5 -2.40 10.47 -19.11
C VAL A 5 -1.82 9.07 -18.92
N SER A 6 -0.62 8.96 -18.34
CA SER A 6 -0.03 7.65 -18.07
C SER A 6 -1.01 6.78 -17.28
N GLY A 7 -1.26 5.56 -17.78
CA GLY A 7 -2.24 4.63 -17.21
C GLY A 7 -3.70 4.88 -17.60
N VAL A 8 -3.99 5.78 -18.55
CA VAL A 8 -5.30 5.91 -19.19
C VAL A 8 -5.12 5.90 -20.70
N GLU A 9 -5.66 4.88 -21.35
CA GLU A 9 -5.57 4.68 -22.79
C GLU A 9 -6.98 4.66 -23.40
N GLN A 10 -7.09 5.08 -24.64
CA GLN A 10 -8.33 5.00 -25.40
C GLN A 10 -8.19 3.89 -26.43
N ASP A 11 -9.12 2.93 -26.43
CA ASP A 11 -9.16 1.88 -27.44
C ASP A 11 -9.65 2.40 -28.80
N GLU A 12 -9.58 1.55 -29.83
CA GLU A 12 -9.99 1.87 -31.20
C GLU A 12 -11.48 2.26 -31.31
N ASN A 13 -12.30 1.86 -30.33
CA ASN A 13 -13.73 2.17 -30.25
C ASN A 13 -14.02 3.44 -29.43
N GLY A 14 -12.98 4.10 -28.91
CA GLY A 14 -13.11 5.30 -28.11
C GLY A 14 -13.35 5.06 -26.62
N ASN A 15 -13.32 3.82 -26.12
CA ASN A 15 -13.47 3.51 -24.70
C ASN A 15 -12.17 3.73 -23.94
N LEU A 16 -12.28 4.20 -22.70
CA LEU A 16 -11.14 4.32 -21.80
C LEU A 16 -10.80 2.98 -21.13
N THR A 17 -9.53 2.64 -21.13
CA THR A 17 -8.92 1.58 -20.33
C THR A 17 -7.97 2.18 -19.30
N PHE A 18 -7.88 1.54 -18.13
CA PHE A 18 -7.08 2.01 -17.01
C PHE A 18 -6.05 0.98 -16.61
N SER A 19 -4.79 1.40 -16.46
CA SER A 19 -3.71 0.59 -15.88
C SER A 19 -3.16 1.30 -14.65
N PRO A 20 -3.47 0.80 -13.44
CA PRO A 20 -2.90 1.28 -12.19
C PRO A 20 -1.37 1.31 -12.20
N GLU A 21 -0.73 0.30 -12.77
CA GLU A 21 0.71 0.13 -12.81
C GLU A 21 1.36 1.17 -13.72
N LYS A 22 0.84 1.36 -14.93
CA LYS A 22 1.32 2.41 -15.86
C LYS A 22 1.10 3.81 -15.28
N PHE A 23 -0.01 4.03 -14.58
CA PHE A 23 -0.25 5.30 -13.87
C PHE A 23 0.81 5.52 -12.80
N VAL A 24 1.03 4.55 -11.92
CA VAL A 24 1.99 4.69 -10.82
C VAL A 24 3.42 4.83 -11.34
N LEU A 25 3.78 4.11 -12.41
CA LEU A 25 5.09 4.25 -13.06
C LEU A 25 5.30 5.69 -13.56
N GLY A 26 4.34 6.22 -14.32
CA GLY A 26 4.37 7.61 -14.79
C GLY A 26 4.35 8.63 -13.65
N PHE A 27 3.60 8.34 -12.58
CA PHE A 27 3.53 9.16 -11.39
C PHE A 27 4.86 9.19 -10.61
N LEU A 28 5.58 8.08 -10.51
CA LEU A 28 6.86 8.03 -9.82
C LEU A 28 7.96 8.70 -10.65
N GLY A 29 7.99 8.46 -11.97
CA GLY A 29 9.01 9.00 -12.89
C GLY A 29 8.79 10.42 -13.40
N GLY A 30 7.57 10.97 -13.31
CA GLY A 30 7.26 12.30 -13.87
C GLY A 30 7.85 13.48 -13.08
N ALA A 31 8.01 14.64 -13.73
CA ALA A 31 8.32 15.89 -13.02
C ALA A 31 7.13 16.36 -12.16
N ALA A 32 7.37 17.11 -11.08
CA ALA A 32 6.35 17.48 -10.09
C ALA A 32 5.08 18.12 -10.68
N GLY A 33 5.23 19.06 -11.63
CA GLY A 33 4.09 19.68 -12.33
C GLY A 33 3.26 18.66 -13.13
N SER A 34 3.93 17.75 -13.83
CA SER A 34 3.28 16.66 -14.58
C SER A 34 2.57 15.67 -13.66
N LYS A 35 3.12 15.35 -12.48
CA LYS A 35 2.49 14.47 -11.49
C LYS A 35 1.14 15.00 -11.02
N ALA A 36 1.05 16.30 -10.72
CA ALA A 36 -0.19 16.91 -10.25
C ALA A 36 -1.29 16.85 -11.32
N VAL A 37 -0.96 17.21 -12.57
CA VAL A 37 -1.91 17.16 -13.70
C VAL A 37 -2.34 15.72 -13.98
N MET A 38 -1.40 14.78 -14.03
CA MET A 38 -1.66 13.36 -14.26
C MET A 38 -2.58 12.78 -13.19
N SER A 39 -2.26 13.02 -11.91
CA SER A 39 -3.03 12.49 -10.77
C SER A 39 -4.46 13.02 -10.76
N GLY A 40 -4.64 14.33 -10.97
CA GLY A 40 -5.97 14.94 -11.04
C GLY A 40 -6.81 14.35 -12.17
N LYS A 41 -6.24 14.23 -13.38
CA LYS A 41 -6.93 13.65 -14.53
C LYS A 41 -7.25 12.16 -14.33
N TYR A 42 -6.29 11.37 -13.86
CA TYR A 42 -6.48 9.94 -13.58
C TYR A 42 -7.63 9.71 -12.60
N ALA A 43 -7.63 10.41 -11.46
CA ALA A 43 -8.66 10.24 -10.44
C ALA A 43 -10.06 10.64 -10.93
N ILE A 44 -10.18 11.72 -11.73
CA ILE A 44 -11.47 12.15 -12.29
C ILE A 44 -12.01 11.09 -13.25
N MET A 45 -11.20 10.67 -14.23
CA MET A 45 -11.62 9.71 -15.25
C MET A 45 -11.92 8.34 -14.64
N ARG A 46 -11.08 7.85 -13.73
CA ARG A 46 -11.27 6.54 -13.07
C ARG A 46 -12.54 6.51 -12.23
N ARG A 47 -12.85 7.60 -11.53
CA ARG A 47 -14.08 7.73 -10.75
C ARG A 47 -15.32 7.80 -11.63
N MET A 48 -15.26 8.52 -12.75
CA MET A 48 -16.37 8.60 -13.72
C MET A 48 -16.63 7.25 -14.38
N GLU A 49 -15.58 6.53 -14.77
CA GLU A 49 -15.71 5.20 -15.35
C GLU A 49 -16.32 4.21 -14.36
N ALA A 50 -15.83 4.17 -13.10
CA ALA A 50 -16.41 3.32 -12.06
C ALA A 50 -17.87 3.67 -11.79
N ARG A 51 -18.25 4.96 -11.78
CA ARG A 51 -19.66 5.37 -11.60
C ARG A 51 -20.58 4.74 -12.66
N ASN A 52 -20.09 4.59 -13.89
CA ASN A 52 -20.87 4.12 -15.01
C ASN A 52 -20.83 2.59 -15.18
N LYS A 53 -19.69 1.96 -14.86
CA LYS A 53 -19.43 0.54 -15.17
C LYS A 53 -19.28 -0.36 -13.94
N ASP A 54 -18.85 0.17 -12.80
CA ASP A 54 -18.60 -0.59 -11.57
C ASP A 54 -19.02 0.19 -10.31
N LYS A 55 -20.30 0.04 -9.94
CA LYS A 55 -20.88 0.71 -8.78
C LYS A 55 -20.20 0.32 -7.46
N LYS A 56 -19.64 -0.91 -7.37
CA LYS A 56 -18.95 -1.38 -6.17
C LYS A 56 -17.64 -0.60 -6.00
N LEU A 57 -16.84 -0.53 -7.05
CA LEU A 57 -15.59 0.23 -7.04
C LEU A 57 -15.82 1.74 -6.86
N TYR A 58 -16.88 2.30 -7.45
CA TYR A 58 -17.25 3.70 -7.22
C TYR A 58 -17.50 4.00 -5.73
N ASN A 59 -18.17 3.08 -5.02
CA ASN A 59 -18.41 3.23 -3.58
C ASN A 59 -17.12 3.13 -2.76
N VAL A 60 -16.17 2.27 -3.17
CA VAL A 60 -14.83 2.19 -2.57
C VAL A 60 -14.10 3.52 -2.72
N PHE A 61 -14.08 4.11 -3.92
CA PHE A 61 -13.48 5.42 -4.16
C PHE A 61 -14.15 6.53 -3.32
N LYS A 62 -15.48 6.50 -3.20
CA LYS A 62 -16.21 7.43 -2.32
C LYS A 62 -15.83 7.27 -0.85
N ALA A 63 -15.65 6.05 -0.37
CA ALA A 63 -15.20 5.77 1.00
C ALA A 63 -13.79 6.31 1.25
N ILE A 64 -12.88 6.19 0.27
CA ILE A 64 -11.53 6.78 0.31
C ILE A 64 -11.61 8.30 0.38
N ASP A 65 -12.32 8.94 -0.55
CA ASP A 65 -12.46 10.41 -0.65
C ASP A 65 -12.93 11.01 0.69
N SER A 66 -13.93 10.38 1.30
CA SER A 66 -14.57 10.82 2.54
C SER A 66 -13.88 10.35 3.83
N SER A 67 -12.81 9.55 3.72
CA SER A 67 -12.12 9.01 4.90
C SER A 67 -11.50 10.12 5.75
N ALA A 68 -11.65 10.01 7.07
CA ALA A 68 -10.94 10.87 8.02
C ALA A 68 -9.43 10.65 7.93
N LYS A 69 -8.65 11.58 8.47
CA LYS A 69 -7.18 11.50 8.40
C LYS A 69 -6.62 10.33 9.22
N TYR A 70 -7.19 10.04 10.39
CA TYR A 70 -6.69 9.01 11.32
C TYR A 70 -7.83 8.38 12.15
N GLY A 71 -7.56 7.17 12.66
CA GLY A 71 -8.28 6.55 13.77
C GLY A 71 -9.71 6.10 13.47
N SER A 72 -10.53 6.01 14.52
CA SER A 72 -11.85 5.35 14.49
C SER A 72 -12.84 5.89 13.44
N LYS A 73 -12.67 7.16 13.03
CA LYS A 73 -13.51 7.84 12.02
C LYS A 73 -13.13 7.54 10.57
N MET A 74 -12.07 6.77 10.33
CA MET A 74 -11.72 6.34 8.97
C MET A 74 -12.76 5.36 8.45
N ASN A 75 -13.24 5.59 7.23
CA ASN A 75 -14.11 4.64 6.55
C ASN A 75 -13.31 3.39 6.19
N LEU A 76 -13.90 2.23 6.44
CA LEU A 76 -13.34 0.95 6.02
C LEU A 76 -13.73 0.68 4.58
N VAL A 77 -12.74 0.43 3.73
CA VAL A 77 -13.00 0.04 2.34
C VAL A 77 -13.30 -1.45 2.19
N GLY A 78 -12.97 -2.29 3.17
CA GLY A 78 -13.05 -3.75 3.07
C GLY A 78 -11.76 -4.36 2.50
N LYS A 79 -11.33 -5.49 3.07
CA LYS A 79 -10.10 -6.19 2.67
C LYS A 79 -10.21 -6.70 1.23
N GLU A 80 -11.38 -7.18 0.86
CA GLU A 80 -11.73 -7.67 -0.48
C GLU A 80 -11.71 -6.60 -1.57
N ASN A 81 -11.66 -5.33 -1.19
CA ASN A 81 -11.62 -4.19 -2.12
C ASN A 81 -10.23 -3.55 -2.21
N LEU A 82 -9.24 -4.07 -1.47
CA LEU A 82 -7.85 -3.65 -1.59
C LEU A 82 -7.21 -4.34 -2.80
N ASN A 83 -6.94 -3.57 -3.84
CA ASN A 83 -6.31 -4.00 -5.08
C ASN A 83 -5.51 -2.83 -5.72
N ALA A 84 -4.87 -3.08 -6.86
CA ALA A 84 -4.08 -2.07 -7.55
C ALA A 84 -4.88 -0.80 -7.92
N ASP A 85 -6.13 -0.94 -8.36
CA ASP A 85 -7.01 0.21 -8.67
C ASP A 85 -7.27 1.08 -7.44
N THR A 86 -7.61 0.47 -6.32
CA THR A 86 -7.85 1.15 -5.04
C THR A 86 -6.59 1.90 -4.57
N LEU A 87 -5.41 1.27 -4.70
CA LEU A 87 -4.13 1.88 -4.34
C LEU A 87 -3.78 3.05 -5.29
N ALA A 88 -3.89 2.86 -6.60
CA ALA A 88 -3.62 3.89 -7.59
C ALA A 88 -4.57 5.09 -7.43
N TYR A 89 -5.84 4.85 -7.14
CA TYR A 89 -6.80 5.90 -6.85
C TYR A 89 -6.42 6.70 -5.60
N ALA A 90 -6.09 6.00 -4.50
CA ALA A 90 -5.65 6.65 -3.26
C ALA A 90 -4.36 7.47 -3.46
N LEU A 91 -3.42 6.97 -4.28
CA LEU A 91 -2.22 7.69 -4.70
C LEU A 91 -2.56 8.96 -5.48
N ALA A 92 -3.41 8.85 -6.51
CA ALA A 92 -3.83 9.96 -7.34
C ALA A 92 -4.54 11.06 -6.54
N LYS A 93 -5.29 10.67 -5.49
CA LYS A 93 -5.97 11.58 -4.57
C LYS A 93 -5.10 12.07 -3.42
N ASN A 94 -3.90 11.50 -3.23
CA ASN A 94 -3.08 11.64 -2.04
C ASN A 94 -3.89 11.48 -0.75
N LYS A 95 -4.70 10.41 -0.68
CA LYS A 95 -5.66 10.17 0.38
C LYS A 95 -5.36 8.88 1.15
N ARG A 96 -5.07 9.02 2.44
CA ARG A 96 -4.98 7.89 3.38
C ARG A 96 -6.36 7.26 3.60
N PHE A 97 -6.42 5.95 3.74
CA PHE A 97 -7.66 5.22 4.01
C PHE A 97 -7.44 4.01 4.93
N ALA A 98 -8.51 3.52 5.54
CA ALA A 98 -8.51 2.30 6.35
C ALA A 98 -9.11 1.15 5.55
N ILE A 99 -8.53 -0.03 5.68
CA ILE A 99 -8.94 -1.24 4.97
C ILE A 99 -10.00 -1.96 5.78
N ASN A 100 -9.61 -2.41 6.96
CA ASN A 100 -10.40 -3.16 7.90
C ASN A 100 -9.95 -2.83 9.35
N LYS A 101 -10.54 -3.54 10.32
CA LYS A 101 -10.03 -3.54 11.70
C LYS A 101 -8.98 -4.64 11.84
N LEU A 102 -7.95 -4.39 12.65
CA LEU A 102 -7.03 -5.42 13.10
C LEU A 102 -7.78 -6.41 13.99
N ASP A 103 -7.36 -7.68 13.96
CA ASP A 103 -7.81 -8.68 14.93
C ASP A 103 -7.56 -8.19 16.37
N GLU A 104 -8.55 -8.35 17.24
CA GLU A 104 -8.53 -7.85 18.60
C GLU A 104 -7.41 -8.48 19.44
N ASN A 105 -7.14 -9.78 19.26
CA ASN A 105 -6.08 -10.47 19.99
C ASN A 105 -4.71 -9.91 19.59
N THR A 106 -4.47 -9.79 18.28
CA THR A 106 -3.27 -9.17 17.75
C THR A 106 -3.13 -7.72 18.25
N ALA A 107 -4.22 -6.96 18.29
CA ALA A 107 -4.23 -5.59 18.80
C ALA A 107 -3.86 -5.50 20.30
N ARG A 108 -4.32 -6.46 21.13
CA ARG A 108 -3.96 -6.58 22.55
C ARG A 108 -2.47 -6.88 22.71
N VAL A 109 -1.93 -7.82 21.94
CA VAL A 109 -0.50 -8.17 21.94
C VAL A 109 0.37 -6.97 21.57
N LEU A 110 -0.04 -6.19 20.58
CA LEU A 110 0.65 -4.95 20.18
C LEU A 110 0.46 -3.79 21.18
N GLY A 111 -0.38 -3.99 22.20
CA GLY A 111 -0.60 -3.06 23.30
C GLY A 111 -1.37 -1.79 22.89
N PHE A 112 -2.37 -1.93 22.02
CA PHE A 112 -3.33 -0.86 21.73
C PHE A 112 -4.32 -0.68 22.88
N LYS A 113 -4.71 0.58 23.16
CA LYS A 113 -5.66 0.91 24.24
C LYS A 113 -7.08 0.45 23.92
N TYR A 114 -7.49 0.52 22.65
CA TYR A 114 -8.82 0.15 22.19
C TYR A 114 -8.71 -0.96 21.13
N PRO A 115 -8.38 -2.19 21.53
CA PRO A 115 -8.05 -3.28 20.61
C PRO A 115 -9.18 -3.65 19.65
N GLN A 116 -10.44 -3.44 20.05
CA GLN A 116 -11.64 -3.72 19.25
C GLN A 116 -11.89 -2.74 18.08
N ASP A 117 -11.11 -1.65 17.99
CA ASP A 117 -11.29 -0.61 16.96
C ASP A 117 -9.97 -0.13 16.35
N VAL A 118 -8.94 -0.98 16.34
CA VAL A 118 -7.67 -0.62 15.70
C VAL A 118 -7.83 -0.67 14.18
N ARG A 119 -7.62 0.46 13.51
CA ARG A 119 -7.68 0.52 12.04
C ARG A 119 -6.39 0.00 11.42
N ARG A 120 -6.48 -0.93 10.47
CA ARG A 120 -5.38 -1.18 9.54
C ARG A 120 -5.50 -0.27 8.34
N SER A 121 -4.44 0.48 8.02
CA SER A 121 -4.53 1.60 7.08
C SER A 121 -3.34 1.68 6.13
N ILE A 122 -3.54 2.38 5.01
CA ILE A 122 -2.50 2.66 4.02
C ILE A 122 -2.37 4.17 3.85
N ASP A 123 -1.12 4.64 3.88
CA ASP A 123 -0.75 5.98 3.45
C ASP A 123 -0.18 5.97 2.03
N PRO A 124 -0.63 6.86 1.13
CA PRO A 124 -0.02 7.04 -0.19
C PRO A 124 1.49 7.24 -0.13
N SER A 125 2.00 7.97 0.87
CA SER A 125 3.44 8.23 1.01
C SER A 125 4.25 6.96 1.32
N ASP A 126 3.67 6.01 2.05
CA ASP A 126 4.30 4.73 2.38
C ASP A 126 4.30 3.78 1.17
N VAL A 127 3.23 3.82 0.34
CA VAL A 127 3.19 3.10 -0.95
C VAL A 127 4.24 3.66 -1.92
N ILE A 128 4.33 4.99 -2.05
CA ILE A 128 5.35 5.66 -2.87
C ILE A 128 6.75 5.30 -2.40
N HIS A 129 6.99 5.34 -1.09
CA HIS A 129 8.28 4.96 -0.52
C HIS A 129 8.65 3.52 -0.88
N THR A 130 7.70 2.59 -0.71
CA THR A 130 7.88 1.17 -1.03
C THR A 130 8.27 0.99 -2.49
N LEU A 131 7.51 1.57 -3.42
CA LEU A 131 7.76 1.40 -4.86
C LEU A 131 9.04 2.09 -5.34
N ASN A 132 9.42 3.25 -4.77
CA ASN A 132 10.70 3.87 -5.09
C ASN A 132 11.90 3.05 -4.62
N ARG A 133 11.78 2.34 -3.48
CA ARG A 133 12.87 1.58 -2.86
C ARG A 133 12.94 0.13 -3.33
N HIS A 134 11.80 -0.45 -3.70
CA HIS A 134 11.66 -1.87 -3.95
C HIS A 134 10.84 -2.18 -5.21
N GLY A 135 10.35 -1.19 -5.95
CA GLY A 135 9.67 -1.41 -7.23
C GLY A 135 10.63 -1.61 -8.40
N ILE A 136 10.07 -1.95 -9.57
CA ILE A 136 10.82 -2.32 -10.79
C ILE A 136 11.86 -1.27 -11.19
N ASP A 137 11.57 0.02 -10.97
CA ASP A 137 12.45 1.10 -11.36
C ASP A 137 13.51 1.48 -10.32
N SER A 138 13.48 0.85 -9.15
CA SER A 138 14.44 1.13 -8.09
C SER A 138 15.84 0.67 -8.47
N ASN A 139 16.84 1.52 -8.21
CA ASN A 139 18.25 1.15 -8.34
C ASN A 139 18.58 -0.10 -7.51
N LEU A 140 17.93 -0.28 -6.36
CA LEU A 140 18.15 -1.46 -5.52
C LEU A 140 17.76 -2.75 -6.25
N VAL A 141 16.57 -2.78 -6.85
CA VAL A 141 16.09 -3.93 -7.62
C VAL A 141 16.97 -4.15 -8.86
N LYS A 142 17.25 -3.07 -9.61
CA LYS A 142 18.08 -3.12 -10.83
C LYS A 142 19.49 -3.66 -10.55
N LEU A 143 20.09 -3.32 -9.41
CA LEU A 143 21.45 -3.74 -9.05
C LEU A 143 21.51 -5.10 -8.34
N SER A 144 20.52 -5.42 -7.50
CA SER A 144 20.52 -6.67 -6.71
C SER A 144 19.84 -7.85 -7.39
N GLY A 145 18.96 -7.58 -8.37
CA GLY A 145 18.10 -8.58 -9.01
C GLY A 145 16.99 -9.11 -8.09
N GLN A 146 16.72 -8.50 -6.95
CA GLN A 146 15.61 -8.87 -6.06
C GLN A 146 14.27 -8.75 -6.78
N LYS A 147 13.29 -9.59 -6.42
CA LYS A 147 11.93 -9.45 -6.93
C LYS A 147 11.41 -8.02 -6.66
N PRO A 148 10.94 -7.29 -7.70
CA PRO A 148 10.30 -6.00 -7.50
C PRO A 148 8.96 -6.15 -6.78
N VAL A 149 8.68 -5.20 -5.90
CA VAL A 149 7.37 -5.00 -5.28
C VAL A 149 6.44 -4.29 -6.26
N THR A 150 5.26 -4.87 -6.46
CA THR A 150 4.20 -4.32 -7.30
C THR A 150 3.03 -3.79 -6.45
N LEU A 151 2.06 -3.10 -7.07
CA LEU A 151 0.82 -2.73 -6.40
C LEU A 151 0.03 -3.97 -5.92
N ASP A 152 0.06 -5.05 -6.69
CA ASP A 152 -0.61 -6.30 -6.32
C ASP A 152 0.05 -6.97 -5.10
N ASP A 153 1.38 -6.91 -4.99
CA ASP A 153 2.08 -7.37 -3.79
C ASP A 153 1.65 -6.53 -2.57
N ILE A 154 1.61 -5.20 -2.72
CA ILE A 154 1.14 -4.28 -1.65
C ILE A 154 -0.32 -4.54 -1.31
N ALA A 155 -1.19 -4.83 -2.27
CA ALA A 155 -2.58 -5.13 -2.00
C ALA A 155 -2.76 -6.39 -1.13
N LYS A 156 -1.81 -7.33 -1.21
CA LYS A 156 -1.80 -8.59 -0.45
C LYS A 156 -1.01 -8.50 0.86
N TYR A 157 -0.48 -7.33 1.23
CA TYR A 157 0.40 -7.20 2.40
C TYR A 157 -0.20 -7.73 3.71
N GLN A 158 -1.52 -7.60 3.89
CA GLN A 158 -2.20 -8.09 5.09
C GLN A 158 -2.13 -9.61 5.17
N ASP A 159 -2.32 -10.31 4.05
CA ASP A 159 -2.22 -11.77 4.01
C ASP A 159 -0.79 -12.23 4.29
N TYR A 160 0.20 -11.53 3.75
CA TYR A 160 1.61 -11.79 4.09
C TYR A 160 1.89 -11.55 5.58
N ALA A 161 1.46 -10.42 6.14
CA ALA A 161 1.72 -10.09 7.54
C ALA A 161 1.01 -11.04 8.51
N ASP A 162 -0.23 -11.42 8.19
CA ASP A 162 -1.08 -12.25 9.05
C ASP A 162 -0.63 -13.71 9.05
N ASN A 163 -0.12 -14.22 7.92
CA ASN A 163 0.34 -15.61 7.77
C ASN A 163 1.87 -15.80 7.95
N ALA A 164 2.60 -14.73 8.27
CA ALA A 164 4.04 -14.83 8.50
C ALA A 164 4.40 -15.72 9.69
N THR A 165 5.45 -16.51 9.56
CA THR A 165 5.96 -17.39 10.63
C THR A 165 6.82 -16.61 11.63
N HIS A 166 7.65 -15.68 11.14
CA HIS A 166 8.45 -14.79 11.98
C HIS A 166 7.71 -13.47 12.19
N LYS A 167 7.39 -13.16 13.45
CA LYS A 167 6.76 -11.89 13.85
C LYS A 167 7.46 -11.30 15.06
N GLY A 168 7.60 -9.98 15.09
CA GLY A 168 8.24 -9.29 16.20
C GLY A 168 7.98 -7.79 16.16
N VAL A 169 8.22 -7.13 17.29
CA VAL A 169 8.14 -5.67 17.39
C VAL A 169 9.54 -5.09 17.41
N SER A 170 9.76 -4.04 16.62
CA SER A 170 11.01 -3.29 16.55
C SER A 170 10.76 -1.79 16.75
N LYS A 171 11.85 -1.04 16.91
CA LYS A 171 11.87 0.42 16.79
C LYS A 171 12.40 0.78 15.42
N GLY A 172 11.57 1.44 14.62
CA GLY A 172 11.99 2.03 13.36
C GLY A 172 13.01 3.14 13.58
N LYS A 173 13.59 3.64 12.48
CA LYS A 173 14.66 4.65 12.50
C LYS A 173 14.33 5.95 13.22
N ARG A 174 13.05 6.30 13.34
CA ARG A 174 12.57 7.51 14.05
C ARG A 174 11.98 7.17 15.42
N GLN A 175 12.38 6.03 15.99
CA GLN A 175 11.92 5.50 17.28
C GLN A 175 10.42 5.17 17.33
N GLU A 176 9.77 5.11 16.17
CA GLU A 176 8.41 4.61 16.05
C GLU A 176 8.39 3.10 16.31
N SER A 177 7.40 2.61 17.07
CA SER A 177 7.20 1.17 17.21
C SER A 177 6.64 0.61 15.91
N VAL A 178 7.22 -0.48 15.42
CA VAL A 178 6.79 -1.18 14.21
C VAL A 178 6.60 -2.66 14.49
N SER A 179 5.59 -3.27 13.87
CA SER A 179 5.45 -4.71 13.73
C SER A 179 6.22 -5.14 12.47
N VAL A 180 7.07 -6.14 12.62
CA VAL A 180 7.81 -6.77 11.52
C VAL A 180 7.31 -8.19 11.38
N SER A 181 6.82 -8.52 10.19
CA SER A 181 6.37 -9.85 9.81
C SER A 181 7.20 -10.32 8.63
N ALA A 182 7.77 -11.52 8.69
CA ALA A 182 8.59 -12.08 7.63
C ALA A 182 8.29 -13.58 7.45
N ASN A 183 8.43 -14.06 6.22
CA ASN A 183 8.31 -15.50 5.94
C ASN A 183 9.22 -15.91 4.78
N GLN A 184 9.72 -17.13 4.90
CA GLN A 184 10.49 -17.79 3.85
C GLN A 184 9.57 -18.13 2.66
N LEU A 185 10.07 -17.90 1.45
CA LEU A 185 9.55 -18.44 0.18
C LEU A 185 10.55 -19.51 -0.31
N ASP A 186 10.69 -19.73 -1.61
CA ASP A 186 11.64 -20.72 -2.13
C ASP A 186 13.11 -20.27 -1.91
N SER A 187 13.62 -19.38 -2.76
CA SER A 187 14.99 -18.83 -2.68
C SER A 187 15.04 -17.39 -2.18
N GLU A 188 13.91 -16.89 -1.71
CA GLU A 188 13.68 -15.52 -1.25
C GLU A 188 12.86 -15.54 0.04
N TYR A 189 12.74 -14.39 0.69
CA TYR A 189 11.76 -14.17 1.76
C TYR A 189 11.16 -12.78 1.60
N TYR A 190 9.95 -12.59 2.14
CA TYR A 190 9.34 -11.27 2.22
C TYR A 190 9.48 -10.71 3.64
N VAL A 191 9.46 -9.37 3.72
CA VAL A 191 9.34 -8.63 4.97
C VAL A 191 8.25 -7.58 4.82
N ILE A 192 7.31 -7.57 5.77
CA ILE A 192 6.27 -6.55 5.90
C ILE A 192 6.55 -5.75 7.17
N ILE A 193 6.49 -4.43 7.05
CA ILE A 193 6.63 -3.52 8.19
C ILE A 193 5.34 -2.71 8.30
N GLU A 194 4.74 -2.75 9.49
CA GLU A 194 3.57 -1.95 9.85
C GLU A 194 3.89 -1.07 11.07
N GLN A 195 3.58 0.22 10.98
CA GLN A 195 3.79 1.15 12.07
C GLN A 195 2.67 1.05 13.12
N ILE A 196 3.05 0.87 14.38
CA ILE A 196 2.14 0.80 15.53
C ILE A 196 1.91 2.23 16.05
N ARG A 197 0.75 2.79 15.72
CA ARG A 197 0.37 4.17 16.06
C ARG A 197 -0.65 4.18 17.19
N LYS A 198 -0.17 3.96 18.42
CA LYS A 198 -1.04 3.82 19.61
C LYS A 198 -1.92 5.05 19.86
N GLY A 199 -1.40 6.25 19.64
CA GLY A 199 -2.16 7.50 19.80
C GLY A 199 -3.33 7.65 18.83
N GLN A 200 -3.22 7.05 17.64
CA GLN A 200 -4.25 7.06 16.60
C GLN A 200 -5.12 5.79 16.62
N ASN A 201 -4.80 4.81 17.46
CA ASN A 201 -5.38 3.46 17.46
C ASN A 201 -5.33 2.83 16.05
N GLU A 202 -4.15 2.85 15.45
CA GLU A 202 -3.95 2.50 14.04
C GLU A 202 -2.70 1.63 13.86
N LEU A 203 -2.81 0.61 13.02
CA LEU A 203 -1.68 -0.15 12.48
C LEU A 203 -1.55 0.23 10.99
N GLY A 204 -0.51 0.99 10.65
CA GLY A 204 -0.36 1.54 9.30
C GLY A 204 0.68 0.77 8.49
N PHE A 205 0.37 0.37 7.26
CA PHE A 205 1.36 -0.12 6.31
C PHE A 205 2.52 0.88 6.19
N LYS A 206 3.77 0.40 6.33
CA LYS A 206 4.97 1.24 6.27
C LYS A 206 5.85 0.92 5.07
N THR A 207 6.14 -0.36 4.87
CA THR A 207 6.84 -0.85 3.67
C THR A 207 6.69 -2.36 3.55
N MET A 208 6.98 -2.88 2.36
CA MET A 208 7.28 -4.28 2.16
C MET A 208 8.41 -4.45 1.16
N TYR A 209 9.11 -5.58 1.22
CA TYR A 209 10.14 -5.92 0.25
C TYR A 209 10.41 -7.42 0.22
N PHE A 210 11.06 -7.85 -0.86
CA PHE A 210 11.60 -9.19 -1.01
C PHE A 210 13.13 -9.13 -0.90
N GLU A 211 13.74 -10.12 -0.25
CA GLU A 211 15.18 -10.30 -0.20
C GLU A 211 15.53 -11.74 -0.58
N ARG A 212 16.67 -11.91 -1.26
CA ARG A 212 17.20 -13.23 -1.62
C ARG A 212 17.85 -13.91 -0.41
N GLY A 213 17.82 -15.24 -0.41
CA GLY A 213 18.47 -16.08 0.58
C GLY A 213 17.50 -16.68 1.59
N ILE A 214 18.06 -17.19 2.68
CA ILE A 214 17.32 -17.94 3.71
C ILE A 214 17.04 -17.04 4.92
N LEU A 215 15.78 -16.97 5.31
CA LEU A 215 15.29 -16.38 6.54
C LEU A 215 15.38 -17.41 7.67
N ASN A 216 16.41 -17.27 8.52
CA ASN A 216 16.53 -17.97 9.79
C ASN A 216 16.34 -17.00 10.97
N ASP A 217 16.29 -17.52 12.19
CA ASP A 217 16.06 -16.71 13.38
C ASP A 217 17.14 -15.64 13.59
N GLU A 218 18.40 -15.95 13.26
CA GLU A 218 19.48 -14.96 13.32
C GLU A 218 19.24 -13.79 12.37
N LYS A 219 18.85 -14.09 11.12
CA LYS A 219 18.52 -13.09 10.11
C LYS A 219 17.30 -12.28 10.52
N PHE A 220 16.26 -12.92 11.05
CA PHE A 220 15.07 -12.24 11.55
C PHE A 220 15.40 -11.31 12.73
N ASN A 221 16.22 -11.77 13.69
CA ASN A 221 16.69 -10.94 14.79
C ASN A 221 17.51 -9.73 14.32
N LYS A 222 18.23 -9.83 13.19
CA LYS A 222 18.88 -8.67 12.56
C LYS A 222 17.86 -7.70 11.97
N LEU A 223 16.75 -8.17 11.41
CA LEU A 223 15.67 -7.29 10.92
C LEU A 223 15.03 -6.48 12.05
N LEU A 224 14.89 -7.07 13.24
CA LEU A 224 14.34 -6.39 14.42
C LEU A 224 15.27 -5.33 15.03
N LYS A 225 16.54 -5.27 14.61
CA LYS A 225 17.53 -4.31 15.13
C LYS A 225 17.83 -3.16 14.15
N LYS A 226 17.27 -3.20 12.95
CA LYS A 226 17.43 -2.16 11.90
C LYS A 226 16.46 -1.01 12.08
#